data_AF-A0A4D9CZP4-F1
#
_entry.id   AF-A0A4D9CZP4-F1
#
_cell.length_a   1.000
_cell.length_b   1.000
_cell.length_c   1.000
_cell.angle_alpha   90.00
_cell.angle_beta   90.00
_cell.angle_gamma   90.00
#
_symmetry.space_group_name_H-M   'P 1'
#
loop_
_entity.id
_entity.type
_entity.pdbx_description
1 polymer ?
#
loop_
_entity_poly.entity_id
_entity_poly.type
_entity_poly.pdbx_seq_one_letter_code
_entity_poly.pdbx_strand_id
1 'polypeptide(L)'
;MDLSLKPFFPATKIAVSTLNLFDTLGIILLVPLFDRVVYPFFERRGQPLTQLQRFGAGFVFAALAMGTAGVLELYRKSQSPVETKYPTDADDMTTAHFLKEHISACKNIDDYNPLAYQSWFAAGAAASGKPPPSACAKVGPTYSNGTLPLSSIECDFVPLISRVSVFWQIPQFVLVGISEILTSITSYAFFYAQAPPNMRSFSASLNLLTTALGTWLCIPLVALANSGKVQWVPSDVNKGNLAAFFFMLAGIMACMIVAFFFHARKYKPISQFDGIDSN
;
A
#
# COMPACT_ATOMS: atom_id res chain seq x y z
N MET A 1 6.87 1.25 0.96
CA MET A 1 6.73 2.70 0.76
C MET A 1 7.47 3.35 1.92
N ASP A 2 8.67 3.86 1.70
CA ASP A 2 9.51 4.41 2.77
C ASP A 2 9.39 5.94 2.80
N LEU A 3 8.96 6.46 3.95
CA LEU A 3 8.68 7.87 4.18
C LEU A 3 9.96 8.68 4.35
N SER A 4 10.25 9.60 3.43
CA SER A 4 11.24 10.66 3.64
C SER A 4 10.53 11.92 4.17
N LEU A 5 10.61 12.13 5.49
CA LEU A 5 10.03 13.26 6.21
C LEU A 5 11.16 14.13 6.80
N LYS A 6 11.89 14.84 5.94
CA LYS A 6 12.79 15.93 6.37
C LYS A 6 12.05 17.25 6.09
N PRO A 7 11.53 17.93 7.12
CA PRO A 7 12.40 18.73 8.00
C PRO A 7 12.03 18.72 9.50
N PHE A 8 11.10 17.90 10.00
CA PHE A 8 10.63 18.01 11.40
C PHE A 8 10.94 16.82 12.31
N PHE A 9 11.32 15.65 11.78
CA PHE A 9 11.68 14.48 12.59
C PHE A 9 13.00 13.84 12.11
N PRO A 10 13.90 13.41 13.02
CA PRO A 10 15.05 12.60 12.64
C PRO A 10 14.55 11.32 11.94
N ALA A 11 15.33 10.78 11.00
CA ALA A 11 15.00 9.59 10.20
C ALA A 11 14.80 8.34 11.08
N THR A 12 13.68 8.27 11.78
CA THR A 12 13.18 7.07 12.43
C THR A 12 12.60 6.17 11.35
N LYS A 13 12.92 4.88 11.40
CA LYS A 13 12.30 3.88 10.54
C LYS A 13 10.81 3.84 10.88
N ILE A 14 10.00 4.57 10.13
CA ILE A 14 8.55 4.54 10.29
C ILE A 14 8.08 3.22 9.69
N ALA A 15 7.66 2.30 10.56
CA ALA A 15 7.13 1.02 10.11
C ALA A 15 5.88 1.24 9.24
N VAL A 16 5.65 0.37 8.27
CA VAL A 16 4.42 0.38 7.45
C VAL A 16 3.16 0.35 8.34
N SER A 17 3.25 -0.29 9.51
CA SER A 17 2.20 -0.30 10.53
C SER A 17 1.78 1.10 11.03
N THR A 18 2.67 2.10 10.99
CA THR A 18 2.33 3.47 11.37
C THR A 18 1.36 4.11 10.37
N LEU A 19 1.32 3.66 9.11
CA LEU A 19 0.32 4.12 8.13
C LEU A 19 -1.09 3.70 8.53
N ASN A 20 -1.25 2.48 9.06
CA ASN A 20 -2.56 2.02 9.59
C ASN A 20 -3.00 2.84 10.82
N LEU A 21 -2.04 3.32 11.61
CA LEU A 21 -2.35 4.21 12.74
C LEU A 21 -2.94 5.54 12.24
N PHE A 22 -2.33 6.14 11.21
CA PHE A 22 -2.86 7.39 10.63
C PHE A 22 -4.25 7.20 10.03
N ASP A 23 -4.50 6.07 9.38
CA ASP A 23 -5.82 5.73 8.84
C ASP A 23 -6.88 5.61 9.95
N THR A 24 -6.57 4.86 11.01
CA THR A 24 -7.46 4.70 12.17
C THR A 24 -7.74 6.04 12.87
N LEU A 25 -6.71 6.86 13.09
CA LEU A 25 -6.86 8.21 13.66
C LEU A 25 -7.67 9.13 12.73
N GLY A 26 -7.44 9.00 11.42
CA GLY A 26 -8.19 9.70 10.38
C GLY A 26 -9.69 9.39 10.48
N ILE A 27 -10.06 8.12 10.62
CA ILE A 27 -11.45 7.69 10.78
C ILE A 27 -12.05 8.25 12.07
N ILE A 28 -11.35 8.14 13.20
CA ILE A 28 -11.84 8.68 14.50
C ILE A 28 -12.15 10.18 14.39
N LEU A 29 -11.34 10.94 13.64
CA LEU A 29 -11.56 12.36 13.40
C LEU A 29 -12.65 12.64 12.36
N LEU A 30 -12.76 11.79 11.33
CA LEU A 30 -13.66 11.98 10.20
C LEU A 30 -15.10 11.54 10.49
N VAL A 31 -15.32 10.59 11.40
CA VAL A 31 -16.66 10.17 11.86
C VAL A 31 -17.49 11.33 12.42
N PRO A 32 -17.03 12.10 13.43
CA PRO A 32 -17.80 13.23 13.96
C PRO A 32 -18.01 14.34 12.92
N LEU A 33 -17.12 14.47 11.93
CA LEU A 33 -17.32 15.38 10.80
C LEU A 33 -18.47 14.90 9.91
N PHE A 34 -18.54 13.61 9.60
CA PHE A 34 -19.64 13.04 8.82
C PHE A 34 -20.99 13.19 9.52
N ASP A 35 -21.02 12.93 10.83
CA ASP A 35 -22.23 13.06 11.65
C ASP A 35 -22.71 14.50 11.78
N ARG A 36 -21.81 15.48 11.92
CA ARG A 36 -22.19 16.90 12.06
C ARG A 36 -22.38 17.65 10.76
N VAL A 37 -21.73 17.24 9.68
CA VAL A 37 -21.70 18.02 8.43
C VAL A 37 -22.41 17.28 7.33
N VAL A 38 -22.02 16.03 7.04
CA VAL A 38 -22.47 15.31 5.84
C VAL A 38 -23.92 14.88 5.97
N TYR A 39 -24.28 14.13 7.02
CA TYR A 39 -25.66 13.67 7.20
C TYR A 39 -26.69 14.80 7.33
N PRO A 40 -26.50 15.82 8.19
CA PRO A 40 -27.47 16.91 8.30
C PRO A 40 -27.53 17.77 7.04
N PHE A 41 -26.47 17.82 6.23
CA PHE A 41 -26.51 18.51 4.93
C PHE A 41 -27.45 17.80 3.94
N PHE A 42 -27.44 16.46 3.89
CA PHE A 42 -28.37 15.70 3.05
C PHE A 42 -29.81 15.78 3.57
N GLU A 43 -29.99 15.79 4.89
CA GLU A 43 -31.31 16.00 5.51
C GLU A 43 -31.86 17.40 5.19
N ARG A 44 -31.03 18.45 5.26
CA ARG A 44 -31.42 19.82 4.86
C ARG A 44 -31.79 19.94 3.38
N ARG A 45 -31.22 19.10 2.51
CA ARG A 45 -31.57 19.04 1.09
C ARG A 45 -32.86 18.25 0.81
N GLY A 46 -33.54 17.73 1.84
CA GLY A 46 -34.81 17.02 1.71
C GLY A 46 -34.70 15.62 1.12
N GLN A 47 -33.47 15.09 0.97
CA GLN A 47 -33.22 13.74 0.47
C GLN A 47 -32.40 12.96 1.52
N PRO A 48 -33.05 12.37 2.54
CA PRO A 48 -32.36 11.56 3.51
C PRO A 48 -31.75 10.34 2.80
N LEU A 49 -30.43 10.18 2.92
CA LEU A 49 -29.72 9.07 2.30
C LEU A 49 -30.19 7.74 2.92
N THR A 50 -30.72 6.84 2.10
CA THR A 50 -31.08 5.48 2.54
C THR A 50 -29.82 4.68 2.92
N GLN A 51 -29.95 3.70 3.82
CA GLN A 51 -28.81 2.85 4.21
C GLN A 51 -28.15 2.17 2.99
N LEU A 52 -28.95 1.66 2.04
CA LEU A 52 -28.44 1.06 0.81
C LEU A 52 -27.66 2.06 -0.07
N GLN A 53 -28.12 3.32 -0.16
CA GLN A 53 -27.43 4.36 -0.91
C GLN A 53 -26.12 4.80 -0.26
N ARG A 54 -26.08 4.90 1.08
CA ARG A 54 -24.84 5.19 1.82
C ARG A 54 -23.80 4.09 1.59
N PHE A 55 -24.22 2.84 1.70
CA PHE A 55 -23.38 1.67 1.45
C PHE A 55 -22.87 1.64 0.00
N GLY A 56 -23.73 1.90 -0.99
CA GLY A 56 -23.33 1.99 -2.40
C GLY A 56 -22.38 3.16 -2.70
N ALA A 57 -22.58 4.32 -2.08
CA ALA A 57 -21.69 5.47 -2.21
C ALA A 57 -20.28 5.16 -1.67
N GLY A 58 -20.19 4.40 -0.57
CA GLY A 58 -18.92 3.92 -0.02
C GLY A 58 -18.09 3.15 -1.05
N PHE A 59 -18.68 2.20 -1.77
CA PHE A 59 -17.98 1.47 -2.83
C PHE A 59 -17.48 2.38 -3.97
N VAL A 60 -18.22 3.43 -4.32
CA VAL A 60 -17.78 4.41 -5.32
C VAL A 60 -16.52 5.14 -4.83
N PHE A 61 -16.51 5.60 -3.57
CA PHE A 61 -15.32 6.22 -2.98
C PHE A 61 -14.14 5.24 -2.89
N ALA A 62 -14.38 3.96 -2.59
CA ALA A 62 -13.34 2.92 -2.58
C ALA A 62 -12.69 2.76 -3.96
N ALA A 63 -13.50 2.68 -5.02
CA ALA A 63 -13.03 2.54 -6.39
C ALA A 63 -12.24 3.77 -6.84
N LEU A 64 -12.72 4.97 -6.49
CA LEU A 64 -11.99 6.23 -6.73
C LEU A 64 -10.67 6.25 -5.97
N ALA A 65 -10.63 5.79 -4.71
CA ALA A 65 -9.40 5.73 -3.94
C ALA A 65 -8.34 4.85 -4.62
N MET A 66 -8.73 3.65 -5.09
CA MET A 66 -7.82 2.77 -5.83
C MET A 66 -7.39 3.38 -7.18
N GLY A 67 -8.29 4.08 -7.88
CA GLY A 67 -7.95 4.85 -9.07
C GLY A 67 -6.92 5.94 -8.80
N THR A 68 -7.10 6.72 -7.72
CA THR A 68 -6.14 7.75 -7.31
C THR A 68 -4.78 7.14 -6.92
N ALA A 69 -4.78 5.96 -6.29
CA ALA A 69 -3.56 5.21 -5.99
C ALA A 69 -2.78 4.85 -7.26
N GLY A 70 -3.49 4.34 -8.28
CA GLY A 70 -2.91 4.00 -9.57
C GLY A 70 -2.30 5.22 -10.28
N VAL A 71 -3.02 6.35 -10.30
CA VAL A 71 -2.54 7.61 -10.89
C VAL A 71 -1.32 8.15 -10.13
N LEU A 72 -1.34 8.13 -8.81
CA LEU A 72 -0.23 8.58 -7.98
C LEU A 72 1.02 7.72 -8.21
N GLU A 73 0.85 6.41 -8.38
CA GLU A 73 1.96 5.51 -8.68
C GLU A 73 2.57 5.79 -10.07
N LEU A 74 1.75 6.11 -11.07
CA LEU A 74 2.25 6.58 -12.37
C LEU A 74 3.05 7.88 -12.24
N TYR A 75 2.53 8.83 -11.46
CA TYR A 75 3.21 10.10 -11.20
C TYR A 75 4.55 9.89 -10.47
N ARG A 76 4.56 9.07 -9.42
CA ARG A 76 5.78 8.70 -8.68
C ARG A 76 6.81 8.07 -9.60
N LYS A 77 6.40 7.09 -10.41
CA LYS A 77 7.29 6.34 -11.31
C LYS A 77 7.90 7.23 -12.38
N SER A 78 7.14 8.23 -12.87
CA SER A 78 7.66 9.24 -13.81
C SER A 78 8.78 10.10 -13.21
N GLN A 79 8.88 10.19 -11.87
CA GLN A 79 9.93 10.95 -11.17
C GLN A 79 10.99 10.06 -10.52
N SER A 80 10.91 8.74 -10.69
CA SER A 80 11.90 7.82 -10.12
C SER A 80 13.25 8.02 -10.82
N PRO A 81 14.36 8.18 -10.07
CA PRO A 81 15.70 8.19 -10.64
C PRO A 81 15.98 6.89 -11.40
N VAL A 82 16.77 6.96 -12.46
CA VAL A 82 17.30 5.77 -13.14
C VAL A 82 18.22 5.05 -12.16
N GLU A 83 18.07 3.72 -12.04
CA GLU A 83 18.97 2.89 -11.22
C GLU A 83 20.40 2.98 -11.75
N THR A 84 21.35 3.24 -10.86
CA THR A 84 22.79 3.34 -11.19
C THR A 84 23.63 2.39 -10.34
N LYS A 85 24.76 1.95 -10.89
CA LYS A 85 25.78 1.22 -10.13
C LYS A 85 26.58 2.20 -9.25
N TYR A 86 27.22 1.67 -8.22
CA TYR A 86 28.11 2.46 -7.37
C TYR A 86 29.33 2.94 -8.19
N PRO A 87 29.70 4.23 -8.14
CA PRO A 87 30.83 4.75 -8.92
C PRO A 87 32.14 4.14 -8.41
N THR A 88 32.95 3.60 -9.34
CA THR A 88 34.26 3.02 -9.03
C THR A 88 35.41 4.00 -9.18
N ASP A 89 35.17 5.11 -9.89
CA ASP A 89 36.17 6.12 -10.19
C ASP A 89 36.09 7.28 -9.19
N ALA A 90 37.25 7.73 -8.69
CA ALA A 90 37.33 8.75 -7.65
C ALA A 90 36.84 10.14 -8.11
N ASP A 91 36.80 10.40 -9.42
CA ASP A 91 36.39 11.68 -10.01
C ASP A 91 34.87 11.90 -10.03
N ASP A 92 34.07 10.87 -9.69
CA ASP A 92 32.60 10.94 -9.63
C ASP A 92 32.07 10.94 -8.18
N MET A 93 32.77 11.66 -7.30
CA MET A 93 32.39 11.81 -5.88
C MET A 93 31.03 12.50 -5.69
N THR A 94 30.61 13.32 -6.66
CA THR A 94 29.27 13.93 -6.70
C THR A 94 28.16 12.88 -6.78
N THR A 95 28.36 11.81 -7.57
CA THR A 95 27.39 10.72 -7.68
C THR A 95 27.38 9.87 -6.40
N ALA A 96 28.53 9.64 -5.78
CA ALA A 96 28.59 8.95 -4.49
C ALA A 96 27.84 9.72 -3.38
N HIS A 97 27.98 11.06 -3.34
CA HIS A 97 27.22 11.90 -2.41
C HIS A 97 25.72 11.88 -2.70
N PHE A 98 25.33 12.01 -3.97
CA PHE A 98 23.94 11.92 -4.40
C PHE A 98 23.29 10.59 -4.02
N LEU A 99 23.99 9.46 -4.25
CA LEU A 99 23.54 8.12 -3.87
C LEU A 99 23.34 8.00 -2.37
N LYS A 100 24.25 8.56 -1.56
CA LYS A 100 24.14 8.53 -0.10
C LYS A 100 22.92 9.31 0.42
N GLU A 101 22.54 10.38 -0.27
CA GLU A 101 21.34 11.17 0.09
C GLU A 101 20.02 10.54 -0.40
N HIS A 102 20.06 9.77 -1.49
CA HIS A 102 18.87 9.25 -2.17
C HIS A 102 18.73 7.72 -2.11
N ILE A 103 19.61 7.02 -1.41
CA ILE A 103 19.45 5.59 -1.13
C ILE A 103 18.27 5.39 -0.16
N SER A 104 17.55 4.29 -0.33
CA SER A 104 16.52 3.90 0.63
C SER A 104 17.11 3.82 2.05
N ALA A 105 16.39 4.34 3.05
CA ALA A 105 16.84 4.35 4.44
C ALA A 105 17.00 2.94 5.05
N CYS A 106 16.49 1.92 4.37
CA CYS A 106 16.58 0.51 4.76
C CYS A 106 17.82 -0.19 4.22
N LYS A 107 18.58 0.43 3.32
CA LYS A 107 19.79 -0.14 2.71
C LYS A 107 21.01 0.69 3.08
N ASN A 108 22.12 0.02 3.38
CA ASN A 108 23.38 0.71 3.55
C ASN A 108 24.06 0.87 2.19
N ILE A 109 24.59 2.06 1.91
CA ILE A 109 25.31 2.34 0.68
C ILE A 109 26.59 1.49 0.58
N ASP A 110 27.21 1.17 1.73
CA ASP A 110 28.43 0.36 1.78
C ASP A 110 28.21 -1.08 1.30
N ASP A 111 26.96 -1.58 1.34
CA ASP A 111 26.61 -2.92 0.83
C ASP A 111 26.78 -3.04 -0.70
N TYR A 112 26.74 -1.91 -1.41
CA TYR A 112 26.81 -1.82 -2.87
C TYR A 112 28.20 -1.39 -3.37
N ASN A 113 29.15 -1.18 -2.46
CA ASN A 113 30.48 -0.69 -2.81
C ASN A 113 31.44 -1.85 -3.15
N PRO A 114 31.94 -1.95 -4.40
CA PRO A 114 32.83 -3.04 -4.81
C PRO A 114 34.19 -2.98 -4.11
N LEU A 115 34.68 -1.80 -3.71
CA LEU A 115 35.93 -1.65 -2.95
C LEU A 115 35.77 -2.18 -1.52
N ALA A 116 34.61 -1.94 -0.91
CA ALA A 116 34.29 -2.50 0.40
C ALA A 116 34.25 -4.04 0.34
N TYR A 117 33.63 -4.60 -0.71
CA TYR A 117 33.62 -6.05 -0.95
C TYR A 117 35.02 -6.62 -1.17
N GLN A 118 35.86 -5.95 -1.96
CA GLN A 118 37.24 -6.36 -2.21
C GLN A 118 38.05 -6.39 -0.90
N SER A 119 37.91 -5.36 -0.05
CA SER A 119 38.60 -5.29 1.23
C SER A 119 38.13 -6.36 2.22
N TRP A 120 36.81 -6.64 2.25
CA TRP A 120 36.23 -7.72 3.04
C TRP A 120 36.78 -9.08 2.61
N PHE A 121 36.87 -9.33 1.29
CA PHE A 121 37.41 -10.57 0.74
C PHE A 121 38.90 -10.72 1.06
N ALA A 122 39.68 -9.65 0.87
CA ALA A 122 41.12 -9.62 1.16
C ALA A 122 41.44 -9.81 2.64
N ALA A 123 40.57 -9.34 3.54
CA ALA A 123 40.72 -9.50 4.99
C ALA A 123 40.48 -10.94 5.48
N GLY A 124 40.16 -11.88 4.59
CA GLY A 124 39.78 -13.24 4.99
C GLY A 124 38.50 -13.28 5.83
N ALA A 125 37.66 -12.23 5.75
CA ALA A 125 36.46 -12.08 6.58
C ALA A 125 35.42 -13.19 6.30
N ALA A 126 35.50 -13.81 5.11
CA ALA A 126 34.79 -15.04 4.75
C ALA A 126 35.13 -16.22 5.67
N ALA A 127 36.39 -16.32 6.12
CA ALA A 127 36.86 -17.34 7.06
C ALA A 127 36.59 -16.98 8.52
N SER A 128 36.42 -15.69 8.83
CA SER A 128 36.14 -15.19 10.19
C SER A 128 34.65 -15.10 10.55
N GLY A 129 33.76 -15.62 9.69
CA GLY A 129 32.30 -15.62 9.91
C GLY A 129 31.63 -14.23 9.86
N LYS A 130 32.31 -13.19 9.35
CA LYS A 130 31.68 -11.88 9.16
C LYS A 130 30.83 -11.89 7.88
N PRO A 131 29.58 -11.40 7.90
CA PRO A 131 28.75 -11.39 6.71
C PRO A 131 29.37 -10.50 5.62
N PRO A 132 29.33 -10.93 4.34
CA PRO A 132 29.72 -10.08 3.22
C PRO A 132 28.76 -8.90 3.05
N PRO A 133 29.19 -7.84 2.35
CA PRO A 133 28.27 -6.88 1.73
C PRO A 133 27.25 -7.64 0.88
N SER A 134 25.96 -7.53 1.25
CA SER A 134 24.92 -8.43 0.73
C SER A 134 24.53 -8.20 -0.73
N ALA A 135 24.94 -7.07 -1.32
CA ALA A 135 24.56 -6.66 -2.67
C ALA A 135 25.70 -6.80 -3.69
N CYS A 136 26.85 -7.36 -3.30
CA CYS A 136 27.97 -7.62 -4.18
C CYS A 136 28.36 -9.10 -4.16
N ALA A 137 28.71 -9.65 -5.32
CA ALA A 137 29.11 -11.04 -5.48
C ALA A 137 30.36 -11.17 -6.35
N LYS A 138 31.15 -12.21 -6.06
CA LYS A 138 32.26 -12.64 -6.92
C LYS A 138 31.70 -13.39 -8.13
N VAL A 139 32.03 -12.91 -9.33
CA VAL A 139 31.59 -13.53 -10.60
C VAL A 139 32.77 -14.05 -11.44
N GLY A 140 33.97 -13.51 -11.21
CA GLY A 140 35.17 -13.84 -11.98
C GLY A 140 36.28 -14.57 -11.20
N PRO A 141 37.37 -14.95 -11.89
CA PRO A 141 38.50 -15.64 -11.28
C PRO A 141 39.31 -14.72 -10.35
N THR A 142 39.90 -15.30 -9.31
CA THR A 142 40.93 -14.65 -8.50
C THR A 142 42.29 -14.75 -9.19
N TYR A 143 43.15 -13.75 -8.97
CA TYR A 143 44.55 -13.86 -9.39
C TYR A 143 45.23 -15.04 -8.68
N SER A 144 46.33 -15.53 -9.26
CA SER A 144 47.12 -16.65 -8.73
C SER A 144 47.67 -16.40 -7.31
N ASN A 145 47.82 -15.14 -6.92
CA ASN A 145 48.23 -14.71 -5.58
C ASN A 145 47.07 -14.66 -4.56
N GLY A 146 45.86 -15.10 -4.94
CA GLY A 146 44.68 -15.09 -4.07
C GLY A 146 43.94 -13.75 -3.99
N THR A 147 44.40 -12.70 -4.68
CA THR A 147 43.73 -11.39 -4.70
C THR A 147 42.57 -11.36 -5.71
N LEU A 148 41.53 -10.57 -5.41
CA LEU A 148 40.34 -10.44 -6.25
C LEU A 148 40.40 -9.11 -7.03
N PRO A 149 40.42 -9.13 -8.38
CA PRO A 149 40.34 -7.89 -9.18
C PRO A 149 38.95 -7.27 -9.11
N LEU A 150 38.88 -5.94 -9.27
CA LEU A 150 37.62 -5.19 -9.32
C LEU A 150 36.71 -5.63 -10.48
N SER A 151 37.29 -6.08 -11.60
CA SER A 151 36.56 -6.60 -12.76
C SER A 151 35.86 -7.94 -12.52
N SER A 152 36.17 -8.63 -11.41
CA SER A 152 35.56 -9.91 -11.03
C SER A 152 34.50 -9.77 -9.93
N ILE A 153 34.13 -8.54 -9.59
CA ILE A 153 33.10 -8.19 -8.61
C ILE A 153 31.93 -7.57 -9.38
N GLU A 154 30.74 -8.17 -9.25
CA GLU A 154 29.51 -7.56 -9.73
C GLU A 154 28.62 -7.23 -8.54
N CYS A 155 28.18 -5.98 -8.48
CA CYS A 155 27.23 -5.52 -7.48
C CYS A 155 25.89 -5.20 -8.14
N ASP A 156 24.82 -5.38 -7.37
CA ASP A 156 23.48 -4.97 -7.74
C ASP A 156 23.38 -3.46 -7.90
N PHE A 157 22.33 -3.01 -8.59
CA PHE A 157 22.03 -1.59 -8.72
C PHE A 157 21.59 -0.99 -7.38
N VAL A 158 21.96 0.28 -7.13
CA VAL A 158 21.58 0.98 -5.91
C VAL A 158 20.10 1.37 -5.98
N PRO A 159 19.24 0.91 -5.06
CA PRO A 159 17.82 1.27 -5.06
C PRO A 159 17.66 2.71 -4.58
N LEU A 160 17.28 3.59 -5.51
CA LEU A 160 17.05 5.01 -5.27
C LEU A 160 15.58 5.26 -4.89
N ILE A 161 15.36 6.14 -3.91
CA ILE A 161 14.02 6.62 -3.57
C ILE A 161 13.57 7.73 -4.53
N SER A 162 12.27 7.71 -4.87
CA SER A 162 11.66 8.78 -5.64
C SER A 162 11.56 10.06 -4.79
N ARG A 163 11.65 11.23 -5.43
CA ARG A 163 11.62 12.54 -4.76
C ARG A 163 10.21 12.98 -4.33
N VAL A 164 9.17 12.17 -4.60
CA VAL A 164 7.80 12.53 -4.23
C VAL A 164 7.60 12.50 -2.71
N SER A 165 6.98 13.54 -2.17
CA SER A 165 6.63 13.60 -0.75
C SER A 165 5.47 12.67 -0.43
N VAL A 166 5.49 12.07 0.76
CA VAL A 166 4.41 11.20 1.27
C VAL A 166 3.06 11.91 1.34
N PHE A 167 3.04 13.23 1.50
CA PHE A 167 1.81 14.02 1.55
C PHE A 167 0.92 13.85 0.31
N TRP A 168 1.48 13.44 -0.83
CA TRP A 168 0.70 13.11 -2.02
C TRP A 168 -0.20 11.88 -1.86
N GLN A 169 0.00 11.07 -0.82
CA GLN A 169 -0.83 9.91 -0.48
C GLN A 169 -2.11 10.32 0.30
N ILE A 170 -2.16 11.54 0.86
CA ILE A 170 -3.31 12.04 1.65
C ILE A 170 -4.65 11.91 0.90
N PRO A 171 -4.77 12.30 -0.38
CA PRO A 171 -6.03 12.21 -1.10
C PRO A 171 -6.58 10.78 -1.15
N GLN A 172 -5.70 9.78 -1.36
CA GLN A 172 -6.11 8.39 -1.36
C GLN A 172 -6.60 7.95 0.02
N PHE A 173 -5.87 8.28 1.10
CA PHE A 173 -6.28 7.92 2.47
C PHE A 173 -7.61 8.56 2.86
N VAL A 174 -7.83 9.83 2.49
CA VAL A 174 -9.11 10.51 2.75
C VAL A 174 -10.26 9.79 2.03
N LEU A 175 -10.07 9.40 0.77
CA LEU A 175 -11.09 8.67 0.01
C LEU A 175 -11.37 7.27 0.61
N VAL A 176 -10.32 6.55 1.05
CA VAL A 176 -10.47 5.26 1.75
C VAL A 176 -11.25 5.45 3.06
N GLY A 177 -10.89 6.44 3.88
CA GLY A 177 -11.56 6.72 5.14
C GLY A 177 -13.03 7.08 4.96
N ILE A 178 -13.37 7.90 3.95
CA ILE A 178 -14.76 8.20 3.58
C ILE A 178 -15.51 6.92 3.20
N SER A 179 -14.90 6.09 2.35
CA SER A 179 -15.47 4.80 1.93
C SER A 179 -15.74 3.88 3.12
N GLU A 180 -14.79 3.79 4.06
CA GLU A 180 -14.89 2.91 5.22
C GLU A 180 -16.00 3.34 6.17
N ILE A 181 -16.12 4.65 6.46
CA ILE A 181 -17.21 5.19 7.28
C ILE A 181 -18.57 4.85 6.64
N LEU A 182 -18.71 5.09 5.33
CA LEU A 182 -19.96 4.85 4.61
C LEU A 182 -20.30 3.36 4.49
N THR A 183 -19.31 2.49 4.33
CA THR A 183 -19.53 1.06 4.08
C THR A 183 -19.60 0.28 5.39
N SER A 184 -18.61 0.41 6.27
CA SER A 184 -18.45 -0.40 7.48
C SER A 184 -19.53 -0.10 8.51
N ILE A 185 -19.75 1.17 8.86
CA ILE A 185 -20.75 1.56 9.87
C ILE A 185 -22.16 1.23 9.36
N THR A 186 -22.43 1.55 8.09
CA THR A 186 -23.75 1.32 7.49
C THR A 186 -24.04 -0.16 7.32
N SER A 187 -23.06 -1.00 6.95
CA SER A 187 -23.30 -2.45 6.78
C SER A 187 -23.71 -3.07 8.10
N TYR A 188 -22.98 -2.79 9.19
CA TYR A 188 -23.34 -3.25 10.52
C TYR A 188 -24.74 -2.78 10.91
N ALA A 189 -25.03 -1.48 10.81
CA ALA A 189 -26.35 -0.94 11.17
C ALA A 189 -27.50 -1.55 10.35
N PHE A 190 -27.28 -1.76 9.06
CA PHE A 190 -28.27 -2.35 8.15
C PHE A 190 -28.52 -3.83 8.48
N PHE A 191 -27.46 -4.61 8.67
CA PHE A 191 -27.57 -6.02 9.02
C PHE A 191 -28.29 -6.24 10.35
N TYR A 192 -28.02 -5.40 11.35
CA TYR A 192 -28.74 -5.45 12.63
C TYR A 192 -30.21 -5.07 12.53
N ALA A 193 -30.56 -4.13 11.64
CA ALA A 193 -31.94 -3.70 11.43
C ALA A 193 -32.77 -4.73 10.66
N GLN A 194 -32.16 -5.46 9.73
CA GLN A 194 -32.85 -6.43 8.87
C GLN A 194 -32.85 -7.86 9.44
N ALA A 195 -31.94 -8.18 10.37
CA ALA A 195 -31.88 -9.51 10.98
C ALA A 195 -32.98 -9.71 12.04
N PRO A 196 -33.63 -10.89 12.08
CA PRO A 196 -34.57 -11.20 13.14
C PRO A 196 -33.88 -11.18 14.52
N PRO A 197 -34.60 -10.88 15.61
CA PRO A 197 -34.02 -10.61 16.93
C PRO A 197 -33.08 -11.72 17.42
N ASN A 198 -33.43 -12.98 17.13
CA ASN A 198 -32.71 -14.17 17.57
C ASN A 198 -31.44 -14.47 16.76
N MET A 199 -31.21 -13.80 15.61
CA MET A 199 -30.08 -14.08 14.70
C MET A 199 -29.11 -12.91 14.51
N ARG A 200 -29.26 -11.83 15.29
CA ARG A 200 -28.40 -10.64 15.17
C ARG A 200 -26.90 -10.96 15.29
N SER A 201 -26.53 -11.88 16.18
CA SER A 201 -25.14 -12.32 16.37
C SER A 201 -24.57 -13.08 15.15
N PHE A 202 -25.40 -13.90 14.49
CA PHE A 202 -25.01 -14.60 13.28
C PHE A 202 -24.74 -13.63 12.13
N SER A 203 -25.59 -12.60 11.99
CA SER A 203 -25.41 -11.55 10.98
C SER A 203 -24.14 -10.72 11.22
N ALA A 204 -23.83 -10.37 12.47
CA ALA A 204 -22.58 -9.71 12.82
C ALA A 204 -21.34 -10.55 12.49
N SER A 205 -21.41 -11.87 12.76
CA SER A 205 -20.35 -12.82 12.42
C SER A 205 -20.12 -12.91 10.91
N LEU A 206 -21.18 -12.90 10.10
CA LEU A 206 -21.08 -12.89 8.63
C LEU A 206 -20.41 -11.62 8.09
N ASN A 207 -20.67 -10.46 8.71
CA ASN A 207 -20.00 -9.22 8.32
C ASN A 207 -18.48 -9.30 8.60
N LEU A 208 -18.08 -9.81 9.78
CA LEU A 208 -16.66 -10.04 10.11
C LEU A 208 -16.00 -11.08 9.20
N LEU A 209 -16.73 -12.15 8.85
CA LEU A 209 -16.27 -13.16 7.90
C LEU A 209 -16.00 -12.54 6.54
N THR A 210 -16.83 -11.61 6.09
CA THR A 210 -16.63 -10.89 4.82
C THR A 210 -15.31 -10.10 4.84
N THR A 211 -14.99 -9.43 5.95
CA THR A 211 -13.70 -8.75 6.13
C THR A 211 -12.53 -9.73 6.08
N ALA A 212 -12.64 -10.87 6.77
CA ALA A 212 -11.61 -11.91 6.75
C ALA A 212 -11.38 -12.46 5.33
N LEU A 213 -12.46 -12.80 4.62
CA LEU A 213 -12.40 -13.25 3.23
C LEU A 213 -11.78 -12.20 2.31
N GLY A 214 -12.06 -10.91 2.52
CA GLY A 214 -11.42 -9.81 1.79
C GLY A 214 -9.89 -9.82 1.94
N THR A 215 -9.40 -9.93 3.17
CA THR A 215 -7.94 -10.00 3.43
C THR A 215 -7.30 -11.26 2.86
N TRP A 216 -7.99 -12.40 2.94
CA TRP A 216 -7.52 -13.66 2.38
C TRP A 216 -7.49 -13.63 0.84
N LEU A 217 -8.43 -12.93 0.21
CA LEU A 217 -8.49 -12.78 -1.25
C LEU A 217 -7.30 -11.99 -1.81
N CYS A 218 -6.70 -11.09 -1.02
CA CYS A 218 -5.54 -10.31 -1.46
C CYS A 218 -4.31 -11.19 -1.75
N ILE A 219 -4.08 -12.28 -1.01
CA ILE A 219 -2.91 -13.15 -1.16
C ILE A 219 -2.83 -13.80 -2.55
N PRO A 220 -3.84 -14.58 -3.00
CA PRO A 220 -3.80 -15.18 -4.34
C PRO A 220 -3.83 -14.12 -5.44
N LEU A 221 -4.45 -12.96 -5.21
CA LEU A 221 -4.47 -11.88 -6.19
C LEU A 221 -3.07 -11.30 -6.45
N VAL A 222 -2.27 -11.11 -5.40
CA VAL A 222 -0.86 -10.70 -5.52
C VAL A 222 -0.03 -11.81 -6.17
N ALA A 223 -0.25 -13.07 -5.79
CA ALA A 223 0.44 -14.20 -6.41
C ALA A 223 0.16 -14.28 -7.93
N LEU A 224 -1.08 -14.06 -8.34
CA LEU A 224 -1.47 -14.02 -9.75
C LEU A 224 -0.83 -12.84 -10.48
N ALA A 225 -0.83 -11.66 -9.86
CA ALA A 225 -0.20 -10.45 -10.41
C ALA A 225 1.33 -10.60 -10.59
N ASN A 226 1.96 -11.53 -9.86
CA ASN A 226 3.39 -11.82 -9.93
C ASN A 226 3.74 -13.07 -10.75
N SER A 227 2.75 -13.80 -11.28
CA SER A 227 2.96 -15.02 -12.08
C SER A 227 3.52 -14.74 -13.49
N GLY A 228 3.33 -13.52 -13.99
CA GLY A 228 3.82 -13.12 -15.31
C GLY A 228 5.32 -12.81 -15.36
N LYS A 229 5.87 -12.70 -16.57
CA LYS A 229 7.27 -12.26 -16.81
C LYS A 229 7.57 -10.86 -16.25
N VAL A 230 6.55 -9.99 -16.24
CA VAL A 230 6.61 -8.68 -15.61
C VAL A 230 5.86 -8.77 -14.28
N GLN A 231 6.60 -8.73 -13.18
CA GLN A 231 6.02 -8.71 -11.84
C GLN A 231 5.35 -7.36 -11.59
N TRP A 232 4.09 -7.37 -11.17
CA TRP A 232 3.38 -6.13 -10.83
C TRP A 232 3.77 -5.63 -9.44
N VAL A 233 4.01 -6.56 -8.50
CA VAL A 233 4.44 -6.29 -7.13
C VAL A 233 5.77 -7.01 -6.81
N PRO A 234 6.89 -6.57 -7.41
CA PRO A 234 8.23 -7.08 -7.08
C PRO A 234 8.77 -6.47 -5.79
N SER A 235 9.88 -7.01 -5.30
CA SER A 235 10.64 -6.46 -4.17
C SER A 235 11.11 -5.02 -4.42
N ASP A 236 11.47 -4.70 -5.66
CA ASP A 236 11.85 -3.34 -6.09
C ASP A 236 10.68 -2.63 -6.78
N VAL A 237 10.01 -1.75 -6.06
CA VAL A 237 8.80 -1.03 -6.54
C VAL A 237 9.07 -0.21 -7.82
N ASN A 238 10.31 0.22 -8.06
CA ASN A 238 10.67 0.97 -9.27
C ASN A 238 10.61 0.12 -10.55
N LYS A 239 10.90 -1.18 -10.45
CA LYS A 239 10.87 -2.13 -11.59
C LYS A 239 9.47 -2.63 -11.88
N GLY A 240 8.63 -2.70 -10.86
CA GLY A 240 7.26 -3.23 -10.94
C GLY A 240 6.29 -2.35 -11.70
N ASN A 241 5.19 -2.95 -12.15
CA ASN A 241 4.02 -2.22 -12.63
C ASN A 241 2.93 -2.18 -11.54
N LEU A 242 3.23 -1.51 -10.43
CA LEU A 242 2.32 -1.42 -9.28
C LEU A 242 1.03 -0.66 -9.64
N ALA A 243 1.10 0.31 -10.56
CA ALA A 243 -0.07 1.04 -11.04
C ALA A 243 -1.11 0.09 -11.67
N ALA A 244 -0.69 -0.91 -12.46
CA ALA A 244 -1.60 -1.89 -13.04
C ALA A 244 -2.33 -2.72 -11.97
N PHE A 245 -1.66 -3.05 -10.87
CA PHE A 245 -2.29 -3.74 -9.74
C PHE A 245 -3.38 -2.87 -9.09
N PHE A 246 -3.14 -1.58 -8.86
CA PHE A 246 -4.15 -0.66 -8.34
C PHE A 246 -5.33 -0.46 -9.31
N PHE A 247 -5.09 -0.35 -10.61
CA PHE A 247 -6.16 -0.28 -11.61
C PHE A 247 -6.97 -1.57 -11.70
N MET A 248 -6.34 -2.75 -11.55
CA MET A 248 -7.04 -4.02 -11.46
C MET A 248 -7.97 -4.04 -10.24
N LEU A 249 -7.49 -3.62 -9.06
CA LEU A 249 -8.31 -3.49 -7.86
C LEU A 249 -9.48 -2.53 -8.05
N ALA A 250 -9.25 -1.37 -8.67
CA ALA A 250 -10.31 -0.42 -9.02
C ALA A 250 -11.34 -1.06 -9.96
N GLY A 251 -10.92 -1.88 -10.92
CA GLY A 251 -11.79 -2.63 -11.82
C GLY A 251 -12.65 -3.67 -11.08
N ILE A 252 -12.05 -4.44 -10.15
CA ILE A 252 -12.80 -5.40 -9.31
C ILE A 252 -13.84 -4.65 -8.46
N MET A 253 -13.48 -3.50 -7.88
CA MET A 253 -14.42 -2.68 -7.13
C MET A 253 -15.53 -2.11 -8.02
N ALA A 254 -15.23 -1.71 -9.27
CA ALA A 254 -16.25 -1.30 -10.22
C ALA A 254 -17.24 -2.43 -10.55
N CYS A 255 -16.75 -3.67 -10.73
CA CYS A 255 -17.61 -4.84 -10.89
C CYS A 255 -18.47 -5.08 -9.64
N MET A 256 -17.92 -4.91 -8.44
CA MET A 256 -18.67 -5.01 -7.18
C MET A 256 -19.77 -3.95 -7.09
N ILE A 257 -19.51 -2.71 -7.53
CA ILE A 257 -20.52 -1.64 -7.59
C ILE A 257 -21.67 -2.07 -8.50
N VAL A 258 -21.37 -2.55 -9.70
CA VAL A 258 -22.39 -3.00 -10.66
C VAL A 258 -23.23 -4.13 -10.07
N ALA A 259 -22.57 -5.16 -9.51
CA ALA A 259 -23.26 -6.27 -8.85
C ALA A 259 -24.12 -5.78 -7.68
N PHE A 260 -23.62 -4.88 -6.84
CA PHE A 260 -24.35 -4.29 -5.74
C PHE A 260 -25.61 -3.57 -6.22
N PHE A 261 -25.52 -2.72 -7.26
CA PHE A 261 -26.68 -2.03 -7.81
C PHE A 261 -27.74 -3.00 -8.35
N PHE A 262 -27.35 -4.10 -8.97
CA PHE A 262 -28.30 -5.13 -9.42
C PHE A 262 -29.03 -5.81 -8.27
N HIS A 263 -28.34 -6.12 -7.17
CA HIS A 263 -28.95 -6.72 -5.98
C HIS A 263 -29.80 -5.71 -5.20
N ALA A 264 -29.30 -4.48 -5.04
CA ALA A 264 -29.99 -3.39 -4.36
C ALA A 264 -31.35 -3.07 -4.98
N ARG A 265 -31.48 -3.13 -6.32
CA ARG A 265 -32.77 -2.93 -7.01
C ARG A 265 -33.79 -4.02 -6.75
N LYS A 266 -33.34 -5.25 -6.52
CA LYS A 266 -34.22 -6.40 -6.24
C LYS A 266 -34.58 -6.53 -4.76
N TYR A 267 -33.82 -5.88 -3.89
CA TYR A 267 -33.97 -5.98 -2.45
C TYR A 267 -35.18 -5.18 -1.95
N LYS A 268 -36.08 -5.85 -1.24
CA LYS A 268 -37.19 -5.21 -0.53
C LYS A 268 -36.84 -5.12 0.96
N PRO A 269 -36.71 -3.92 1.53
CA PRO A 269 -36.44 -3.77 2.97
C PRO A 269 -37.66 -4.22 3.78
N ILE A 270 -37.41 -4.89 4.90
CA ILE A 270 -38.45 -5.25 5.86
C ILE A 270 -38.63 -4.06 6.81
N SER A 271 -39.87 -3.56 6.94
CA SER A 271 -40.25 -2.58 7.96
C SER A 271 -40.43 -3.30 9.30
N GLN A 272 -39.66 -2.91 10.31
CA GLN A 272 -39.70 -3.53 11.65
C GLN A 272 -41.02 -3.29 12.42
N PHE A 273 -41.98 -2.56 11.85
CA PHE A 273 -43.25 -2.16 12.47
C PHE A 273 -44.39 -3.17 12.32
N ASP A 274 -44.34 -4.12 11.39
CA ASP A 274 -45.45 -5.08 11.18
C ASP A 274 -45.53 -6.19 12.27
N GLY A 275 -44.54 -6.25 13.17
CA GLY A 275 -44.45 -7.27 14.23
C GLY A 275 -44.95 -6.83 15.62
N ILE A 276 -45.36 -5.57 15.79
CA ILE A 276 -45.85 -5.07 17.09
C ILE A 276 -47.39 -5.02 17.12
N ASP A 277 -48.05 -4.96 15.97
CA ASP A 277 -49.52 -4.89 15.88
C ASP A 277 -50.21 -6.26 15.78
N SER A 278 -49.46 -7.36 15.94
CA SER A 278 -49.95 -8.74 15.76
C SER A 278 -49.80 -9.67 16.97
N ASN A 279 -49.70 -9.13 18.19
CA ASN A 279 -49.89 -9.89 19.45
C ASN A 279 -50.45 -9.04 20.57
#